data_AF-A0A840UPG6-F1
#
_entry.id   AF-A0A840UPG6-F1
#
_cell.length_a   1.000
_cell.length_b   1.000
_cell.length_c   1.000
_cell.angle_alpha   90.00
_cell.angle_beta   90.00
_cell.angle_gamma   90.00
#
_symmetry.space_group_name_H-M   'P 1'
#
loop_
_entity.id
_entity.type
_entity.pdbx_description
1 polymer ?
#
loop_
_entity_poly.entity_id
_entity_poly.type
_entity_poly.pdbx_seq_one_letter_code
_entity_poly.pdbx_strand_id
1 'polypeptide(L)'
;MAEIKISNGRVCIVKVVKLEAIKDGLETMKSTLIDFIASSRRQESDLDTYLFVDLARFNRINSTLIGIFGSIIMDRNIRLLCLCNLQPAVEDILKRFGVINESGGGKEFPGEPDQEHVNKVLVFDSLEAGLACLIPA
;
A
#
# COMPACT_ATOMS: atom_id res chain seq x y z
N MET A 1 15.24 -3.86 -10.22
CA MET A 1 15.19 -4.45 -8.86
C MET A 1 14.32 -3.57 -7.97
N ALA A 2 13.34 -4.18 -7.29
CA ALA A 2 12.54 -3.52 -6.25
C ALA A 2 13.30 -3.56 -4.92
N GLU A 3 13.12 -2.54 -4.08
CA GLU A 3 13.75 -2.45 -2.77
C GLU A 3 12.64 -2.45 -1.72
N ILE A 4 12.71 -3.39 -0.78
CA ILE A 4 11.89 -3.39 0.44
C ILE A 4 12.72 -2.70 1.51
N LYS A 5 12.25 -1.55 1.99
CA LYS A 5 12.88 -0.88 3.14
C LYS A 5 11.94 -0.96 4.33
N ILE A 6 12.30 -1.78 5.32
CA ILE A 6 11.61 -1.87 6.61
C ILE A 6 12.30 -0.89 7.54
N SER A 7 11.60 0.14 8.00
CA SER A 7 12.16 1.19 8.87
C SER A 7 11.36 1.24 10.16
N ASN A 8 11.92 0.67 11.23
CA ASN A 8 11.25 0.34 12.49
C ASN A 8 10.10 -0.65 12.28
N GLY A 9 9.99 -1.72 13.09
CA GLY A 9 9.16 -2.91 12.81
C GLY A 9 7.66 -2.71 12.52
N ARG A 10 7.15 -1.47 12.50
CA ARG A 10 5.76 -1.09 12.19
C ARG A 10 5.58 -0.45 10.81
N VAL A 11 6.63 -0.06 10.10
CA VAL A 11 6.52 0.58 8.76
C VAL A 11 7.25 -0.24 7.71
N CYS A 12 6.51 -0.64 6.67
CA CYS A 12 7.04 -1.33 5.50
C CYS A 12 6.86 -0.45 4.26
N ILE A 13 7.91 -0.30 3.46
CA ILE A 13 7.87 0.43 2.20
C ILE A 13 8.24 -0.53 1.07
N VAL A 14 7.36 -0.63 0.08
CA VAL A 14 7.57 -1.38 -1.15
C VAL A 14 7.62 -0.40 -2.33
N LYS A 15 8.78 -0.33 -3.00
CA LYS A 15 8.99 0.53 -4.16
C LYS A 15 9.85 -0.13 -5.22
N VAL A 16 9.61 0.21 -6.48
CA VAL A 16 10.47 -0.21 -7.60
C VAL A 16 11.49 0.88 -7.91
N VAL A 17 12.76 0.62 -7.60
CA VAL A 17 13.85 1.59 -7.78
C VAL A 17 14.31 1.65 -9.24
N LYS A 18 14.38 0.50 -9.91
CA LYS A 18 14.75 0.39 -11.34
C LYS A 18 13.74 -0.46 -12.09
N LEU A 19 13.24 0.09 -13.19
CA LEU A 19 12.28 -0.51 -14.09
C LEU A 19 12.86 -0.56 -15.50
N GLU A 20 13.13 -1.78 -16.01
CA GLU A 20 13.52 -1.99 -17.40
C GLU A 20 12.29 -2.17 -18.29
N ALA A 21 11.28 -2.90 -17.79
CA ALA A 21 9.96 -3.00 -18.38
C ALA A 21 8.86 -2.97 -17.31
N ILE A 22 7.71 -2.37 -17.65
CA ILE A 22 6.55 -2.26 -16.75
C ILE A 22 6.08 -3.62 -16.24
N LYS A 23 6.06 -4.63 -17.11
CA LYS A 23 5.61 -6.00 -16.78
C LYS A 23 6.48 -6.58 -15.66
N ASP A 24 7.79 -6.49 -15.79
CA ASP A 24 8.73 -7.09 -14.84
C ASP A 24 8.69 -6.36 -13.49
N GLY A 25 8.50 -5.04 -13.51
CA GLY A 25 8.24 -4.27 -12.29
C GLY A 25 6.96 -4.70 -11.58
N LEU A 26 5.87 -4.94 -12.33
CA LEU A 26 4.62 -5.41 -11.76
C LEU A 26 4.76 -6.83 -11.19
N GLU A 27 5.44 -7.75 -11.89
CA GLU A 27 5.74 -9.08 -11.34
C GLU A 27 6.54 -8.99 -10.05
N THR A 28 7.60 -8.17 -10.04
CA THR A 28 8.43 -7.98 -8.84
C THR A 28 7.62 -7.40 -7.68
N MET A 29 6.78 -6.40 -7.93
CA MET A 29 5.89 -5.79 -6.93
C MET A 29 4.92 -6.83 -6.35
N LYS A 30 4.29 -7.63 -7.22
CA LYS A 30 3.36 -8.68 -6.80
C LYS A 30 4.05 -9.71 -5.92
N SER A 31 5.18 -10.28 -6.36
CA SER A 31 5.92 -11.27 -5.57
C SER A 31 6.32 -10.70 -4.22
N THR A 32 6.83 -9.46 -4.20
CA THR A 32 7.22 -8.77 -2.97
C THR A 32 6.06 -8.62 -1.99
N LEU A 33 4.88 -8.20 -2.47
CA LEU A 33 3.70 -8.05 -1.64
C LEU A 33 3.17 -9.40 -1.14
N ILE A 34 3.19 -10.43 -1.99
CA ILE A 34 2.81 -11.80 -1.60
C ILE A 34 3.74 -12.32 -0.51
N ASP A 35 5.06 -12.22 -0.71
CA ASP A 35 6.06 -12.65 0.26
C ASP A 35 5.92 -11.90 1.57
N PHE A 36 5.64 -10.59 1.50
CA PHE A 36 5.36 -9.77 2.66
C PHE A 36 4.16 -10.30 3.45
N ILE A 37 3.02 -10.56 2.78
CA ILE A 37 1.79 -11.09 3.40
C ILE A 37 2.01 -12.50 3.97
N ALA A 38 2.73 -13.35 3.25
CA ALA A 38 2.98 -14.74 3.64
C ALA A 38 4.07 -14.89 4.72
N SER A 39 4.87 -13.85 5.00
CA SER A 39 6.00 -13.95 5.92
C SER A 39 5.57 -14.25 7.37
N SER A 40 6.01 -15.40 7.87
CA SER A 40 5.73 -15.90 9.23
C SER A 40 6.24 -14.96 10.33
N ARG A 41 7.26 -14.14 10.02
CA ARG A 41 7.81 -13.14 10.95
C ARG A 41 6.82 -12.03 11.33
N ARG A 42 5.73 -11.84 10.57
CA ARG A 42 4.62 -10.94 10.96
C ARG A 42 3.53 -11.62 11.77
N GLN A 43 3.41 -12.94 11.70
CA GLN A 43 2.39 -13.69 12.45
C GLN A 43 2.72 -13.81 13.94
N GLU A 44 3.99 -13.67 14.32
CA GLU A 44 4.43 -13.75 15.72
C GLU A 44 4.38 -12.42 16.47
N SER A 45 4.03 -11.33 15.78
CA SER A 45 4.07 -9.99 16.34
C SER A 45 2.72 -9.32 16.17
N ASP A 46 2.07 -8.89 17.26
CA ASP A 46 0.90 -7.99 17.27
C ASP A 46 1.27 -6.57 16.74
N LEU A 47 2.04 -6.49 15.65
CA LEU A 47 2.56 -5.26 15.10
C LEU A 47 1.56 -4.68 14.11
N ASP A 48 0.86 -3.64 14.57
CA ASP A 48 0.16 -2.67 13.73
C ASP A 48 1.09 -2.15 12.61
N THR A 49 1.00 -2.79 11.44
CA THR A 49 1.89 -2.49 10.32
C THR A 49 1.28 -1.48 9.36
N TYR A 50 2.00 -0.40 9.08
CA TYR A 50 1.72 0.57 8.03
C TYR A 50 2.50 0.17 6.77
N LEU A 51 1.79 -0.21 5.70
CA LEU A 51 2.37 -0.59 4.42
C LEU A 51 2.27 0.56 3.42
N PHE A 52 3.40 1.04 2.93
CA PHE A 52 3.49 2.00 1.85
C PHE A 52 3.85 1.30 0.55
N VAL A 53 3.06 1.53 -0.50
CA VAL A 53 3.31 1.02 -1.84
C VAL A 53 3.48 2.19 -2.78
N ASP A 54 4.69 2.38 -3.29
CA ASP A 54 5.01 3.43 -4.26
C ASP A 54 4.75 2.93 -5.69
N LEU A 55 3.81 3.60 -6.36
CA LEU A 55 3.35 3.26 -7.70
C LEU A 55 3.84 4.24 -8.77
N ALA A 56 4.77 5.15 -8.46
CA ALA A 56 5.24 6.21 -9.36
C ALA A 56 5.65 5.72 -10.76
N ARG A 57 6.22 4.51 -10.83
CA ARG A 57 6.75 3.91 -12.06
C ARG A 57 5.71 3.19 -12.92
N PHE A 58 4.46 3.12 -12.46
CA PHE A 58 3.40 2.37 -13.13
C PHE A 58 2.31 3.31 -13.64
N ASN A 59 2.10 3.29 -14.96
CA ASN A 59 0.95 3.95 -15.60
C ASN A 59 -0.26 3.01 -15.77
N ARG A 60 -0.10 1.73 -15.40
CA ARG A 60 -1.14 0.70 -15.46
C ARG A 60 -0.88 -0.37 -14.41
N ILE A 61 -1.94 -0.99 -13.92
CA ILE A 61 -1.91 -2.16 -13.04
C ILE A 61 -2.84 -3.24 -13.57
N ASN A 62 -2.68 -4.48 -13.12
CA ASN A 62 -3.52 -5.61 -13.51
C ASN A 62 -4.42 -6.08 -12.37
N SER A 63 -5.39 -6.94 -12.71
CA SER A 63 -6.34 -7.52 -11.75
C SER A 63 -5.65 -8.29 -10.62
N THR A 64 -4.49 -8.89 -10.87
CA THR A 64 -3.74 -9.60 -9.82
C THR A 64 -3.25 -8.65 -8.74
N LEU A 65 -2.68 -7.49 -9.10
CA LEU A 65 -2.22 -6.50 -8.13
C LEU A 65 -3.40 -5.91 -7.34
N ILE A 66 -4.54 -5.69 -8.01
CA ILE A 66 -5.79 -5.26 -7.37
C ILE A 66 -6.26 -6.30 -6.34
N GLY A 67 -6.25 -7.59 -6.69
CA GLY A 67 -6.58 -8.68 -5.78
C GLY A 67 -5.67 -8.72 -4.56
N ILE A 68 -4.36 -8.48 -4.75
CA ILE A 68 -3.40 -8.40 -3.64
C ILE A 68 -3.73 -7.22 -2.71
N PHE A 69 -4.08 -6.04 -3.24
CA PHE A 69 -4.53 -4.92 -2.42
C PHE A 69 -5.81 -5.27 -1.64
N GLY A 70 -6.77 -5.96 -2.26
CA GLY A 70 -7.94 -6.49 -1.57
C GLY A 70 -7.57 -7.40 -0.39
N SER A 71 -6.65 -8.34 -0.59
CA SER A 71 -6.15 -9.21 0.48
C SER A 71 -5.47 -8.44 1.61
N ILE A 72 -4.67 -7.42 1.28
CA ILE A 72 -4.01 -6.54 2.26
C ILE A 72 -5.04 -5.76 3.10
N ILE A 73 -6.11 -5.27 2.46
CA ILE A 73 -7.18 -4.55 3.16
C ILE A 73 -7.86 -5.49 4.17
N MET A 74 -8.06 -6.77 3.82
CA MET A 74 -8.66 -7.75 4.72
C MET A 74 -7.70 -8.29 5.80
N ASP A 75 -6.38 -8.11 5.65
CA ASP A 75 -5.36 -8.65 6.57
C ASP A 75 -5.30 -7.88 7.90
N ARG A 76 -5.70 -8.52 9.01
CA ARG A 76 -5.76 -7.89 10.34
C ARG A 76 -4.40 -7.41 10.87
N ASN A 77 -3.28 -7.94 10.38
CA ASN A 77 -1.93 -7.53 10.83
C ASN A 77 -1.44 -6.27 10.12
N ILE A 78 -2.16 -5.82 9.09
CA ILE A 78 -1.91 -4.55 8.43
C ILE A 78 -2.90 -3.57 9.02
N ARG A 79 -2.41 -2.47 9.56
CA ARG A 79 -3.25 -1.39 10.09
C ARG A 79 -3.65 -0.42 8.98
N LEU A 80 -2.76 -0.18 8.03
CA LEU A 80 -2.97 0.81 6.97
C LEU A 80 -2.23 0.43 5.70
N LEU A 81 -2.88 0.60 4.56
CA LEU A 81 -2.31 0.56 3.22
C LEU A 81 -2.24 1.99 2.68
N CYS A 82 -1.03 2.49 2.45
CA CYS A 82 -0.75 3.79 1.86
C CYS A 82 -0.32 3.58 0.41
N LEU A 83 -1.12 4.05 -0.55
CA LEU A 83 -0.77 4.06 -1.96
C LEU A 83 -0.17 5.41 -2.32
N CYS A 84 1.08 5.42 -2.76
CA CYS A 84 1.83 6.63 -3.03
C CYS A 84 2.08 6.81 -4.53
N ASN A 85 2.12 8.07 -4.98
CA ASN A 85 2.44 8.46 -6.36
C ASN A 85 1.55 7.76 -7.41
N LEU A 86 0.24 7.73 -7.20
CA LEU A 86 -0.70 7.19 -8.19
C LEU A 86 -0.70 8.06 -9.45
N GLN A 87 -0.52 7.43 -10.61
CA GLN A 87 -0.83 8.09 -11.89
C GLN A 87 -2.34 8.07 -12.13
N PRO A 88 -2.93 9.06 -12.84
CA PRO A 88 -4.37 9.15 -13.04
C PRO A 88 -5.01 7.86 -13.59
N ALA A 89 -4.35 7.22 -14.56
CA ALA A 89 -4.83 5.96 -15.13
C ALA A 89 -4.87 4.79 -14.12
N VAL A 90 -3.96 4.78 -13.14
CA VAL A 90 -3.94 3.78 -12.06
C VAL A 90 -5.00 4.12 -11.02
N GLU A 91 -5.17 5.40 -10.69
CA GLU A 91 -6.20 5.88 -9.78
C GLU A 91 -7.60 5.51 -10.28
N ASP A 92 -7.91 5.76 -11.56
CA ASP A 92 -9.18 5.41 -12.19
C ASP A 92 -9.48 3.91 -12.11
N ILE A 93 -8.45 3.08 -12.33
CA ILE A 93 -8.57 1.63 -12.18
C ILE A 93 -8.90 1.29 -10.72
N LEU A 94 -8.15 1.81 -9.75
CA LEU A 94 -8.36 1.52 -8.33
C LEU A 94 -9.75 1.96 -7.84
N LYS A 95 -10.25 3.10 -8.31
CA LYS A 95 -11.64 3.57 -8.07
C LYS A 95 -12.66 2.59 -8.62
N ARG A 96 -12.51 2.20 -9.89
CA ARG A 96 -13.43 1.28 -10.57
C ARG A 96 -13.55 -0.07 -9.88
N PHE A 97 -12.46 -0.53 -9.25
CA PHE A 97 -12.43 -1.79 -8.51
C PHE A 97 -12.70 -1.62 -7.01
N GLY A 98 -13.05 -0.41 -6.55
CA GLY A 98 -13.41 -0.14 -5.15
C GLY A 98 -12.24 -0.26 -4.16
N VAL A 99 -10.99 -0.21 -4.62
CA VAL A 99 -9.81 -0.21 -3.73
C VAL A 99 -9.66 1.15 -3.06
N ILE A 100 -9.99 2.22 -3.77
CA ILE A 100 -10.08 3.59 -3.25
C ILE A 100 -11.45 4.18 -3.58
N ASN A 101 -11.89 5.17 -2.81
CA ASN A 101 -13.16 5.86 -3.04
C ASN A 101 -13.10 6.78 -4.29
N GLU A 102 -14.28 7.23 -4.76
CA GLU A 102 -14.38 8.12 -5.93
C GLU A 102 -13.62 9.45 -5.74
N SER A 103 -13.46 9.88 -4.50
CA SER A 103 -12.68 11.06 -4.10
C SER A 103 -11.16 10.90 -4.25
N GLY A 104 -10.66 9.71 -4.60
CA GLY A 104 -9.24 9.44 -4.85
C GLY A 104 -8.41 9.12 -3.61
N GLY A 105 -9.05 8.94 -2.46
CA GLY A 105 -8.42 8.61 -1.19
C GLY A 105 -9.40 8.86 -0.06
N GLY A 106 -9.53 7.90 0.86
CA GLY A 106 -10.24 8.11 2.12
C GLY A 106 -9.49 9.12 2.97
N LYS A 107 -9.64 10.43 2.70
CA LYS A 107 -9.15 11.47 3.59
C LYS A 107 -10.04 11.53 4.82
N GLU A 108 -9.85 10.60 5.73
CA GLU A 108 -10.25 10.73 7.13
C GLU A 108 -9.55 9.62 7.90
N PHE A 109 -8.55 10.02 8.68
CA PHE A 109 -8.17 9.28 9.89
C PHE A 109 -9.19 9.72 10.96
N PRO A 110 -10.20 8.91 11.32
CA PRO A 110 -10.93 9.20 12.54
C PRO A 110 -10.08 8.68 13.70
N GLY A 111 -9.99 9.51 14.73
CA GLY A 111 -9.53 9.07 16.03
C GLY A 111 -10.37 7.92 16.59
N GLU A 112 -9.75 7.27 17.57
CA GLU A 112 -10.17 6.13 18.40
C GLU A 112 -10.40 4.76 17.72
N PRO A 113 -9.88 3.66 18.31
CA PRO A 113 -9.64 2.39 17.61
C PRO A 113 -10.84 1.45 17.50
N ASP A 114 -12.04 1.87 17.91
CA ASP A 114 -13.12 0.94 18.27
C ASP A 114 -14.35 0.98 17.35
N GLN A 115 -14.27 1.50 16.13
CA GLN A 115 -15.40 1.45 15.20
C GLN A 115 -15.06 0.79 13.86
N GLU A 116 -15.83 -0.24 13.58
CA GLU A 116 -15.83 -1.06 12.37
C GLU A 116 -15.72 -0.18 11.10
N HIS A 117 -14.74 -0.51 10.26
CA HIS A 117 -14.52 0.01 8.91
C HIS A 117 -14.02 1.46 8.78
N VAL A 118 -12.98 1.82 9.52
CA VAL A 118 -12.10 2.93 9.14
C VAL A 118 -11.43 2.62 7.79
N ASN A 119 -11.47 3.55 6.84
CA ASN A 119 -10.82 3.44 5.53
C ASN A 119 -9.35 3.06 5.68
N LYS A 120 -9.06 1.77 5.49
CA LYS A 120 -7.71 1.20 5.63
C LYS A 120 -6.78 1.60 4.49
N VAL A 121 -7.29 2.30 3.48
CA VAL A 121 -6.52 2.75 2.32
C VAL A 121 -6.43 4.25 2.30
N LEU A 122 -5.21 4.76 2.34
CA LEU A 122 -4.89 6.17 2.11
C LEU A 122 -4.11 6.33 0.82
N VAL A 123 -4.31 7.47 0.17
CA VAL A 123 -3.58 7.84 -1.03
C VAL A 123 -2.78 9.10 -0.75
N PHE A 124 -1.52 9.10 -1.18
CA PHE A 124 -0.62 10.23 -1.03
C PHE A 124 0.06 10.57 -2.35
N ASP A 125 0.27 11.86 -2.58
CA ASP A 125 0.96 12.36 -3.77
C ASP A 125 2.43 11.91 -3.81
N SER A 126 3.05 11.66 -2.65
CA SER A 126 4.39 11.11 -2.55
C SER A 126 4.57 10.20 -1.34
N LEU A 127 5.65 9.41 -1.35
CA LEU A 127 6.03 8.56 -0.22
C LEU A 127 6.40 9.40 1.01
N GLU A 128 7.10 10.51 0.80
CA GLU A 128 7.51 11.45 1.85
C GLU A 128 6.31 12.08 2.54
N ALA A 129 5.29 12.50 1.77
CA ALA A 129 4.05 13.04 2.31
C ALA A 129 3.33 12.01 3.21
N GLY A 130 3.25 10.76 2.74
CA GLY A 130 2.64 9.68 3.53
C GLY A 130 3.41 9.34 4.80
N LEU A 131 4.75 9.32 4.74
CA LEU A 131 5.59 9.06 5.91
C LEU A 131 5.54 10.21 6.93
N ALA A 132 5.43 11.46 6.47
CA ALA A 132 5.30 12.62 7.34
C ALA A 132 4.03 12.54 8.21
N CYS A 133 2.95 11.92 7.73
CA CYS A 133 1.73 11.70 8.50
C CYS A 133 1.90 10.74 9.69
N LEU A 134 2.98 9.96 9.74
CA LEU A 134 3.26 9.04 10.84
C LEU A 134 4.12 9.64 11.95
N ILE A 135 4.65 10.86 11.74
CA ILE A 135 5.46 11.57 12.73
C ILE A 135 4.51 12.43 13.56
N PRO A 136 4.35 12.18 14.87
CA PRO A 136 3.62 13.08 15.75
C PRO A 136 4.28 14.46 15.72
N ALA A 137 3.48 15.52 15.65
CA ALA A 137 3.95 16.91 15.71
C ALA A 137 4.66 17.24 17.04
#